data_AF-A0A7S4RB40-F1
#
_entry.id   AF-A0A7S4RB40-F1
#
_cell.length_a   1.000
_cell.length_b   1.000
_cell.length_c   1.000
_cell.angle_alpha   90.00
_cell.angle_beta   90.00
_cell.angle_gamma   90.00
#
_symmetry.space_group_name_H-M   'P 1'
#
loop_
_entity.id
_entity.type
_entity.pdbx_description
1 polymer ?
#
loop_
_entity_poly.entity_id
_entity_poly.type
_entity_poly.pdbx_seq_one_letter_code
_entity_poly.pdbx_strand_id
1 'polypeptide(L)'
;QRALRAAAAADAEQQQRQQQQQQQQQNGNGDSSVTNVDSAQSQISTNAASNGQMNETQLQPSARPPLSSLPSTPARTQPPPRLYGWMLLGPHEWGYCNYSKQPKPPRSHYDHVMKCLCLNMDHYCPWMFNVVGYFNYRYFCNFLFYVFLGMLYAATITFYPFYEITGTHKHHSRKWQREHPDEVREREQETPVVFAFMISLSVGIAVFCLLSFHAYLVFTAQTTIEFHGECFFVK
;
A
#
# COMPACT_ATOMS: atom_id res chain seq x y z
N GLN A 1 -2.40 -47.17 -31.21
CA GLN A 1 -2.04 -45.74 -31.02
C GLN A 1 -2.32 -45.20 -29.61
N ARG A 2 -3.47 -45.47 -28.96
CA ARG A 2 -3.73 -45.02 -27.58
C ARG A 2 -2.81 -45.65 -26.51
N ALA A 3 -2.50 -46.94 -26.62
CA ALA A 3 -1.59 -47.62 -25.70
C ALA A 3 -0.14 -47.09 -25.76
N LEU A 4 0.35 -46.74 -26.97
CA LEU A 4 1.69 -46.16 -27.15
C LEU A 4 1.78 -44.73 -26.56
N ARG A 5 0.70 -43.95 -26.63
CA ARG A 5 0.65 -42.62 -26.00
C ARG A 5 0.56 -42.69 -24.48
N ALA A 6 -0.11 -43.71 -23.94
CA ALA A 6 -0.15 -43.94 -22.49
C ALA A 6 1.20 -44.39 -21.93
N ALA A 7 1.94 -45.23 -22.67
CA ALA A 7 3.31 -45.61 -22.30
C ALA A 7 4.27 -44.41 -22.31
N ALA A 8 4.20 -43.56 -23.34
CA ALA A 8 5.03 -42.35 -23.42
C ALA A 8 4.72 -41.33 -22.29
N ALA A 9 3.46 -41.23 -21.86
CA ALA A 9 3.08 -40.37 -20.74
C ALA A 9 3.61 -40.91 -19.39
N ALA A 10 3.58 -42.23 -19.19
CA ALA A 10 4.12 -42.86 -17.98
C ALA A 10 5.65 -42.70 -17.87
N ASP A 11 6.37 -42.79 -18.98
CA ASP A 11 7.83 -42.58 -19.02
C ASP A 11 8.20 -41.12 -18.72
N ALA A 12 7.41 -40.16 -19.23
CA ALA A 12 7.62 -38.74 -18.95
C ALA A 12 7.43 -38.41 -17.46
N GLU A 13 6.43 -38.99 -16.80
CA GLU A 13 6.23 -38.82 -15.36
C GLU A 13 7.34 -39.47 -14.52
N GLN A 14 7.90 -40.60 -14.96
CA GLN A 14 9.04 -41.22 -14.29
C GLN A 14 10.30 -40.36 -14.40
N GLN A 15 10.56 -39.77 -15.57
CA GLN A 15 11.69 -38.85 -15.76
C GLN A 15 11.55 -37.59 -14.90
N GLN A 16 10.34 -37.05 -14.77
CA GLN A 16 10.09 -35.87 -13.94
C GLN A 16 10.28 -36.15 -12.44
N ARG A 17 9.86 -37.33 -11.97
CA ARG A 17 10.11 -37.80 -10.59
C ARG A 17 11.60 -38.01 -10.31
N GLN A 18 12.36 -38.54 -11.27
CA GLN A 18 13.82 -38.69 -11.14
C GLN A 18 14.54 -37.34 -11.09
N GLN A 19 14.13 -36.36 -11.90
CA GLN A 19 14.69 -35.00 -11.86
C GLN A 19 14.42 -34.30 -10.51
N GLN A 20 13.22 -34.43 -9.95
CA GLN A 20 12.91 -33.87 -8.62
C GLN A 20 13.74 -34.51 -7.50
N GLN A 21 13.99 -35.82 -7.56
CA GLN A 21 14.85 -36.50 -6.57
C GLN A 21 16.32 -36.07 -6.68
N GLN A 22 16.84 -35.85 -7.90
CA GLN A 22 18.19 -35.31 -8.10
C GLN A 22 18.32 -33.86 -7.60
N GLN A 23 17.29 -33.04 -7.78
CA GLN A 23 17.28 -31.66 -7.29
C GLN A 23 17.25 -31.58 -5.75
N GLN A 24 16.54 -32.51 -5.09
CA GLN A 24 16.57 -32.63 -3.63
C GLN A 24 17.93 -33.10 -3.09
N GLN A 25 18.65 -33.97 -3.81
CA GLN A 25 20.00 -34.38 -3.42
C GLN A 25 21.03 -33.26 -3.61
N GLN A 26 20.88 -32.39 -4.62
CA GLN A 26 21.75 -31.23 -4.80
C GLN A 26 21.53 -30.16 -3.72
N ASN A 27 20.29 -29.97 -3.25
CA ASN A 27 20.00 -29.05 -2.13
C ASN A 27 20.38 -29.61 -0.75
N GLY A 28 20.64 -30.92 -0.63
CA GLY A 28 21.05 -31.56 0.63
C GLY A 28 22.55 -31.54 0.93
N ASN A 29 23.39 -31.13 -0.03
CA ASN A 29 24.86 -31.16 0.10
C ASN A 29 25.53 -29.78 0.04
N GLY A 30 24.76 -28.69 0.12
CA GLY A 30 25.25 -27.31 -0.02
C GLY A 30 25.65 -26.59 1.28
N ASP A 31 25.50 -27.19 2.46
CA ASP A 31 25.66 -26.47 3.74
C ASP A 31 26.89 -26.94 4.54
N SER A 32 28.04 -27.04 3.86
CA SER A 32 29.32 -27.36 4.52
C SER A 32 30.47 -26.55 3.93
N SER A 33 30.31 -25.24 3.86
CA SER A 33 31.38 -24.24 3.83
C SER A 33 30.78 -22.84 3.72
N VAL A 34 30.60 -22.15 4.85
CA VAL A 34 31.02 -20.76 5.10
C VAL A 34 30.71 -20.46 6.56
N THR A 35 31.77 -20.19 7.32
CA THR A 35 31.75 -19.70 8.69
C THR A 35 31.42 -18.20 8.74
N ASN A 36 30.84 -17.78 9.86
CA ASN A 36 30.87 -16.43 10.43
C ASN A 36 30.28 -15.30 9.57
N VAL A 37 29.13 -14.75 9.96
CA VAL A 37 29.01 -13.48 10.71
C VAL A 37 27.52 -13.31 11.05
N ASP A 38 27.11 -13.72 12.25
CA ASP A 38 25.89 -13.21 12.89
C ASP A 38 25.99 -13.45 14.40
N SER A 39 26.59 -12.49 15.10
CA SER A 39 26.44 -12.24 16.55
C SER A 39 27.36 -11.08 16.97
N ALA A 40 26.99 -9.86 16.61
CA ALA A 40 27.63 -8.66 17.18
C ALA A 40 26.65 -7.47 17.17
N GLN A 41 25.67 -7.46 18.07
CA GLN A 41 25.34 -6.25 18.85
C GLN A 41 24.40 -6.57 20.02
N SER A 42 24.89 -7.34 20.99
CA SER A 42 24.36 -7.37 22.35
C SER A 42 25.55 -7.63 23.26
N GLN A 43 25.73 -6.78 24.27
CA GLN A 43 26.75 -6.85 25.33
C GLN A 43 28.12 -6.24 25.04
N ILE A 44 28.20 -4.90 25.07
CA ILE A 44 29.29 -4.20 25.76
C ILE A 44 28.66 -3.02 26.52
N SER A 45 28.71 -3.11 27.85
CA SER A 45 28.86 -2.01 28.84
C SER A 45 28.26 -2.41 30.19
N THR A 46 28.88 -3.42 30.83
CA THR A 46 28.96 -3.49 32.29
C THR A 46 30.35 -3.02 32.71
N ASN A 47 30.39 -2.22 33.78
CA ASN A 47 31.55 -1.83 34.59
C ASN A 47 32.26 -0.52 34.21
N ALA A 48 31.73 0.58 34.74
CA ALA A 48 32.53 1.67 35.26
C ALA A 48 31.88 2.19 36.55
N ALA A 49 31.99 1.38 37.61
CA ALA A 49 31.85 1.83 38.98
C ALA A 49 33.26 2.15 39.48
N SER A 50 33.60 3.44 39.61
CA SER A 50 34.75 3.90 40.36
C SER A 50 34.36 5.11 41.19
N ASN A 51 34.33 4.88 42.50
CA ASN A 51 34.52 5.80 43.63
C ASN A 51 34.62 7.30 43.33
N GLY A 52 33.70 8.04 43.94
CA GLY A 52 33.74 9.49 44.10
C GLY A 52 32.96 9.89 45.34
N GLN A 53 33.51 9.52 46.49
CA GLN A 53 33.08 9.86 47.84
C GLN A 53 33.39 11.34 48.11
N MET A 54 32.37 12.17 48.36
CA MET A 54 32.52 13.41 49.13
C MET A 54 31.33 13.61 50.06
N ASN A 55 31.67 13.75 51.33
CA ASN A 55 30.84 13.86 52.51
C ASN A 55 30.24 15.26 52.72
N GLU A 56 29.14 15.27 53.50
CA GLU A 56 28.69 16.29 54.49
C GLU A 56 28.33 17.69 53.94
N THR A 57 27.23 18.32 54.34
CA THR A 57 26.92 18.72 55.72
C THR A 57 25.41 18.87 55.97
N GLN A 58 24.99 18.43 57.17
CA GLN A 58 23.73 18.70 57.87
C GLN A 58 23.36 20.20 57.94
N LEU A 59 22.05 20.53 57.93
CA LEU A 59 21.38 21.36 58.96
C LEU A 59 19.87 21.60 58.63
N GLN A 60 19.00 21.12 59.52
CA GLN A 60 17.64 21.64 59.85
C GLN A 60 17.68 21.95 61.37
N PRO A 61 16.73 22.67 62.02
CA PRO A 61 15.33 22.96 61.63
C PRO A 61 14.83 24.39 61.96
N SER A 62 13.65 24.82 61.47
CA SER A 62 12.74 25.67 62.29
C SER A 62 11.32 25.85 61.70
N ALA A 63 10.33 25.52 62.54
CA ALA A 63 8.99 26.10 62.75
C ALA A 63 7.96 26.28 61.61
N ARG A 64 6.77 25.68 61.86
CA ARG A 64 5.45 25.92 61.21
C ARG A 64 4.62 26.86 62.11
N PRO A 65 3.65 27.64 61.57
CA PRO A 65 2.24 27.43 61.96
C PRO A 65 1.26 27.69 60.77
N PRO A 66 -0.09 27.76 60.93
CA PRO A 66 -0.97 26.65 60.57
C PRO A 66 -1.93 26.91 59.40
N LEU A 67 -2.48 25.77 58.96
CA LEU A 67 -3.60 25.47 58.07
C LEU A 67 -4.69 26.56 57.90
N SER A 68 -4.98 26.89 56.64
CA SER A 68 -6.33 27.23 56.18
C SER A 68 -6.61 26.50 54.85
N SER A 69 -7.87 26.18 54.62
CA SER A 69 -8.39 24.96 53.99
C SER A 69 -8.90 25.13 52.55
N LEU A 70 -8.42 24.25 51.64
CA LEU A 70 -9.08 23.57 50.47
C LEU A 70 -9.81 24.43 49.38
N PRO A 71 -10.05 23.91 48.15
CA PRO A 71 -9.86 22.54 47.65
C PRO A 71 -8.89 22.39 46.47
N SER A 72 -8.22 21.25 46.47
CA SER A 72 -7.40 20.71 45.39
C SER A 72 -8.28 20.19 44.24
N THR A 73 -8.18 20.83 43.08
CA THR A 73 -8.29 20.13 41.79
C THR A 73 -6.89 20.21 41.18
N PRO A 74 -6.17 19.10 40.96
CA PRO A 74 -4.94 19.18 40.19
C PRO A 74 -5.36 19.45 38.74
N ALA A 75 -5.38 20.72 38.33
CA ALA A 75 -5.19 21.05 36.95
C ALA A 75 -3.90 20.33 36.55
N ARG A 76 -4.02 19.28 35.75
CA ARG A 76 -2.90 18.60 35.15
C ARG A 76 -2.26 19.63 34.24
N THR A 77 -1.33 20.42 34.79
CA THR A 77 -0.48 21.32 34.06
C THR A 77 0.37 20.44 33.16
N GLN A 78 -0.14 20.16 31.96
CA GLN A 78 0.70 19.59 30.93
C GLN A 78 1.85 20.57 30.76
N PRO A 79 3.11 20.12 30.79
CA PRO A 79 4.21 21.00 30.45
C PRO A 79 3.87 21.62 29.09
N PRO A 80 4.11 22.93 28.91
CA PRO A 80 3.88 23.55 27.61
C PRO A 80 4.58 22.70 26.55
N PRO A 81 3.96 22.46 25.38
CA PRO A 81 4.58 21.67 24.34
C PRO A 81 5.99 22.21 24.13
N ARG A 82 7.00 21.33 24.08
CA ARG A 82 8.39 21.74 23.84
C ARG A 82 8.42 22.45 22.49
N LEU A 83 8.33 23.77 22.53
CA LEU A 83 8.37 24.61 21.35
C LEU A 83 9.84 24.68 20.94
N TYR A 84 10.22 23.84 19.98
CA TYR A 84 11.59 23.83 19.47
C TYR A 84 11.85 25.13 18.71
N GLY A 85 13.05 25.71 18.82
CA GLY A 85 13.38 26.99 18.20
C GLY A 85 13.15 27.06 16.69
N TRP A 86 13.22 25.93 15.98
CA TRP A 86 12.88 25.85 14.54
C TRP A 86 11.39 26.07 14.26
N MET A 87 10.51 25.85 15.23
CA MET A 87 9.07 26.13 15.11
C MET A 87 8.77 27.64 15.25
N LEU A 88 9.65 28.40 15.91
CA LEU A 88 9.58 29.86 16.00
C LEU A 88 10.16 30.56 14.76
N LEU A 89 11.06 29.88 14.04
CA LEU A 89 11.71 30.39 12.82
C LEU A 89 11.12 29.81 11.53
N GLY A 90 10.27 28.79 11.64
CA GLY A 90 9.58 28.18 10.51
C GLY A 90 8.42 29.06 10.01
N PRO A 91 8.02 28.94 8.74
CA PRO A 91 6.75 29.49 8.27
C PRO A 91 5.61 29.07 9.21
N HIS A 92 4.66 29.97 9.47
CA HIS A 92 3.57 29.81 10.45
C HIS A 92 2.77 28.48 10.32
N GLU A 93 2.86 27.82 9.17
CA GLU A 93 2.16 26.59 8.82
C GLU A 93 2.91 25.30 9.19
N TRP A 94 4.10 25.39 9.80
CA TRP A 94 4.90 24.23 10.16
C TRP A 94 4.43 23.62 11.49
N GLY A 95 4.19 22.32 11.49
CA GLY A 95 3.81 21.55 12.68
C GLY A 95 4.94 20.66 13.18
N TYR A 96 4.60 19.74 14.09
CA TYR A 96 5.49 18.66 14.52
C TYR A 96 4.77 17.31 14.44
N CYS A 97 5.44 16.30 13.90
CA CYS A 97 4.89 14.94 13.86
C CYS A 97 5.34 14.16 15.10
N ASN A 98 4.38 13.73 15.92
CA ASN A 98 4.65 12.91 17.10
C ASN A 98 5.06 11.47 16.78
N TYR A 99 4.78 10.97 15.58
CA TYR A 99 5.14 9.60 15.17
C TYR A 99 6.56 9.53 14.61
N SER A 100 6.89 10.37 13.63
CA SER A 100 8.25 10.43 13.06
C SER A 100 9.25 11.23 13.89
N LYS A 101 8.78 11.96 14.93
CA LYS A 101 9.61 12.84 15.79
C LYS A 101 10.40 13.89 14.99
N GLN A 102 9.78 14.40 13.93
CA GLN A 102 10.39 15.36 13.01
C GLN A 102 9.48 16.58 12.79
N PRO A 103 10.04 17.73 12.38
CA PRO A 103 9.27 18.85 11.86
C PRO A 103 8.29 18.40 10.78
N LYS A 104 7.07 18.92 10.81
CA LYS A 104 6.00 18.62 9.86
C LYS A 104 5.85 19.81 8.91
N PRO A 105 6.37 19.76 7.66
CA PRO A 105 6.16 20.81 6.67
C PRO A 105 4.67 21.04 6.37
N PRO A 106 4.29 22.19 5.80
CA PRO A 106 2.92 22.45 5.37
C PRO A 106 2.45 21.39 4.36
N ARG A 107 1.16 21.06 4.41
CA ARG A 107 0.51 20.04 3.56
C ARG A 107 1.09 18.62 3.67
N SER A 108 2.06 18.38 4.56
CA SER A 108 2.58 17.03 4.82
C SER A 108 1.66 16.27 5.76
N HIS A 109 1.61 14.93 5.64
CA HIS A 109 0.82 14.08 6.53
C HIS A 109 1.58 12.79 6.82
N TYR A 110 1.42 12.26 8.03
CA TYR A 110 2.06 10.99 8.41
C TYR A 110 1.17 9.84 7.97
N ASP A 111 1.71 8.97 7.13
CA ASP A 111 0.99 7.77 6.71
C ASP A 111 1.22 6.64 7.73
N HIS A 112 0.14 6.08 8.25
CA HIS A 112 0.19 4.98 9.21
C HIS A 112 0.46 3.63 8.53
N VAL A 113 0.26 3.51 7.22
CA VAL A 113 0.54 2.27 6.50
C VAL A 113 2.04 2.17 6.20
N MET A 114 2.60 3.18 5.53
CA MET A 114 4.02 3.27 5.18
C MET A 114 4.93 3.73 6.33
N LYS A 115 4.35 4.18 7.45
CA LYS A 115 5.06 4.66 8.65
C LYS A 115 6.01 5.83 8.37
N CYS A 116 5.74 6.63 7.35
CA CYS A 116 6.59 7.75 6.93
C CYS A 116 5.81 9.07 6.86
N LEU A 117 6.53 10.18 7.04
CA LEU A 117 5.97 11.51 6.86
C LEU A 117 6.04 11.89 5.38
N CYS A 118 4.89 12.03 4.74
CA CYS A 118 4.76 12.28 3.31
C CYS A 118 4.52 13.76 3.03
N LEU A 119 5.37 14.36 2.20
CA LEU A 119 5.21 15.75 1.76
C LEU A 119 4.08 15.86 0.73
N ASN A 120 3.24 16.89 0.87
CA ASN A 120 2.05 17.12 0.03
C ASN A 120 1.26 15.82 -0.19
N MET A 121 0.96 15.13 0.91
CA MET A 121 0.32 13.81 0.87
C MET A 121 -1.10 13.96 0.33
N ASP A 122 -1.44 13.12 -0.63
CA ASP A 122 -2.78 13.03 -1.17
C ASP A 122 -3.51 11.85 -0.52
N HIS A 123 -3.12 10.62 -0.83
CA HIS A 123 -3.74 9.45 -0.22
C HIS A 123 -2.80 8.24 -0.25
N TYR A 124 -3.09 7.25 0.60
CA TYR A 124 -2.53 5.91 0.43
C TYR A 124 -3.33 5.17 -0.65
N CYS A 125 -2.66 4.69 -1.69
CA CYS A 125 -3.28 3.96 -2.79
C CYS A 125 -2.98 2.45 -2.66
N PRO A 126 -3.98 1.60 -2.32
CA PRO A 126 -3.78 0.16 -2.22
C PRO A 126 -3.40 -0.48 -3.56
N TRP A 127 -3.83 0.09 -4.68
CA TRP A 127 -3.59 -0.43 -6.02
C TRP A 127 -2.12 -0.35 -6.45
N MET A 128 -1.40 0.65 -5.95
CA MET A 128 0.04 0.79 -6.18
C MET A 128 0.87 0.34 -4.98
N PHE A 129 0.20 -0.10 -3.90
CA PHE A 129 0.81 -0.37 -2.61
C PHE A 129 1.78 0.75 -2.21
N ASN A 130 1.38 2.01 -2.40
CA ASN A 130 2.23 3.16 -2.16
C ASN A 130 1.41 4.39 -1.75
N VAL A 131 2.04 5.26 -0.97
CA VAL A 131 1.49 6.58 -0.65
C VAL A 131 1.72 7.52 -1.82
N VAL A 132 0.67 8.21 -2.25
CA VAL A 132 0.73 9.22 -3.29
C VAL A 132 0.92 10.59 -2.63
N GLY A 133 1.98 11.29 -3.01
CA GLY A 133 2.34 12.61 -2.53
C GLY A 133 3.24 13.34 -3.50
N TYR A 134 3.98 14.35 -3.03
CA TYR A 134 4.70 15.29 -3.89
C TYR A 134 5.57 14.65 -4.99
N PHE A 135 6.39 13.66 -4.63
CA PHE A 135 7.39 13.10 -5.55
C PHE A 135 6.82 12.14 -6.61
N ASN A 136 5.61 11.60 -6.39
CA ASN A 136 5.02 10.60 -7.28
C ASN A 136 3.62 10.96 -7.81
N TYR A 137 3.05 12.09 -7.42
CA TYR A 137 1.73 12.53 -7.89
C TYR A 137 1.63 12.56 -9.43
N ARG A 138 2.66 13.09 -10.11
CA ARG A 138 2.72 13.12 -11.58
C ARG A 138 2.65 11.74 -12.21
N TYR A 139 3.29 10.75 -11.59
CA TYR A 139 3.31 9.38 -12.11
C TYR A 139 1.98 8.69 -11.85
N PHE A 140 1.33 8.99 -10.73
CA PHE A 140 -0.02 8.53 -10.45
C PHE A 140 -1.03 9.06 -11.47
N CYS A 141 -1.00 10.35 -11.80
CA CYS A 141 -1.86 10.92 -12.85
C CYS A 141 -1.60 10.27 -14.22
N ASN A 142 -0.32 10.06 -14.59
CA ASN A 142 0.04 9.35 -15.81
C ASN A 142 -0.45 7.90 -15.81
N PHE A 143 -0.33 7.19 -14.69
CA PHE A 143 -0.85 5.84 -14.53
C PHE A 143 -2.36 5.80 -14.80
N LEU A 144 -3.14 6.69 -14.18
CA LEU A 144 -4.59 6.75 -14.42
C LEU A 144 -4.92 7.03 -15.89
N PHE A 145 -4.19 7.96 -16.51
CA PHE A 145 -4.38 8.30 -17.92
C PHE A 145 -4.12 7.11 -18.85
N TYR A 146 -2.99 6.40 -18.68
CA TYR A 146 -2.67 5.25 -19.52
C TYR A 146 -3.58 4.05 -19.26
N VAL A 147 -4.03 3.83 -18.02
CA VAL A 147 -5.05 2.81 -17.72
C VAL A 147 -6.35 3.14 -18.42
N PHE A 148 -6.79 4.40 -18.39
CA PHE A 148 -7.98 4.85 -19.12
C PHE A 148 -7.85 4.61 -20.64
N LEU A 149 -6.73 5.00 -21.24
CA LEU A 149 -6.47 4.74 -22.66
C LEU A 149 -6.44 3.24 -22.98
N GLY A 150 -5.84 2.42 -22.11
CA GLY A 150 -5.82 0.97 -22.26
C GLY A 150 -7.23 0.36 -22.20
N MET A 151 -8.08 0.82 -21.28
CA MET A 151 -9.48 0.38 -21.19
C MET A 151 -10.29 0.83 -22.40
N LEU A 152 -10.09 2.06 -22.88
CA LEU A 152 -10.73 2.56 -24.08
C LEU A 152 -10.32 1.74 -25.31
N TYR A 153 -9.02 1.48 -25.47
CA TYR A 153 -8.49 0.64 -26.55
C TYR A 153 -9.10 -0.77 -26.50
N ALA A 154 -9.07 -1.42 -25.34
CA ALA A 154 -9.66 -2.75 -25.16
C ALA A 154 -11.16 -2.76 -25.48
N ALA A 155 -11.92 -1.75 -25.06
CA ALA A 155 -13.33 -1.62 -25.40
C ALA A 155 -13.56 -1.44 -26.91
N THR A 156 -12.73 -0.65 -27.60
CA THR A 156 -12.87 -0.44 -29.05
C THR A 156 -12.62 -1.71 -29.87
N ILE A 157 -11.56 -2.47 -29.55
CA ILE A 157 -11.23 -3.70 -30.30
C ILE A 157 -12.22 -4.83 -30.02
N THR A 158 -12.80 -4.87 -28.82
CA THR A 158 -13.78 -5.91 -28.44
C THR A 158 -15.22 -5.55 -28.79
N PHE A 159 -15.50 -4.30 -29.22
CA PHE A 159 -16.84 -3.84 -29.56
C PHE A 159 -17.48 -4.60 -30.74
N TYR A 160 -16.73 -4.77 -31.84
CA TYR A 160 -17.22 -5.47 -33.03
C TYR A 160 -17.64 -6.92 -32.75
N PRO A 161 -16.77 -7.79 -32.18
CA PRO A 161 -17.17 -9.16 -31.87
C PRO A 161 -18.28 -9.22 -30.80
N PHE A 162 -18.28 -8.31 -29.82
CA PHE A 162 -19.37 -8.23 -28.85
C PHE A 162 -20.73 -7.95 -29.51
N TYR A 163 -20.78 -7.05 -30.48
CA TYR A 163 -22.01 -6.72 -31.21
C TYR A 163 -22.51 -7.89 -32.06
N GLU A 164 -21.63 -8.62 -32.75
CA GLU A 164 -22.02 -9.79 -33.55
C GLU A 164 -22.59 -10.93 -32.70
N ILE A 165 -21.92 -11.25 -31.58
CA ILE A 165 -22.34 -12.30 -30.65
C ILE A 165 -23.68 -11.96 -30.00
N THR A 166 -23.88 -10.70 -29.59
CA THR A 166 -25.13 -10.28 -28.93
C THR A 166 -26.28 -10.01 -29.90
N GLY A 167 -26.00 -9.60 -31.14
CA GLY A 167 -27.00 -9.28 -32.16
C GLY A 167 -27.68 -10.49 -32.80
N THR A 168 -27.00 -11.63 -32.90
CA THR A 168 -27.49 -12.84 -33.61
C THR A 168 -28.20 -13.86 -32.70
N HIS A 169 -28.28 -13.60 -31.40
CA HIS A 169 -28.43 -14.64 -30.39
C HIS A 169 -29.85 -15.06 -29.98
N LYS A 170 -30.92 -14.58 -30.63
CA LYS A 170 -32.27 -14.73 -30.06
C LYS A 170 -33.09 -15.93 -30.53
N HIS A 171 -32.80 -16.61 -31.65
CA HIS A 171 -33.75 -17.62 -32.17
C HIS A 171 -33.21 -19.02 -32.53
N HIS A 172 -31.90 -19.19 -32.78
CA HIS A 172 -31.37 -20.46 -33.32
C HIS A 172 -30.59 -21.33 -32.29
N SER A 173 -30.13 -20.71 -31.20
CA SER A 173 -29.03 -21.24 -30.35
C SER A 173 -29.35 -22.54 -29.59
N ARG A 174 -30.60 -22.81 -29.18
CA ARG A 174 -30.89 -23.96 -28.30
C ARG A 174 -31.03 -25.30 -29.02
N LYS A 175 -31.50 -25.28 -30.28
CA LYS A 175 -31.74 -26.50 -31.05
C LYS A 175 -30.44 -26.97 -31.71
N TRP A 176 -29.70 -26.02 -32.27
CA TRP A 176 -28.45 -26.26 -32.99
C TRP A 176 -27.28 -26.71 -32.09
N GLN A 177 -27.20 -26.23 -30.83
CA GLN A 177 -26.19 -26.66 -29.84
C GLN A 177 -26.24 -28.15 -29.49
N ARG A 178 -27.37 -28.84 -29.70
CA ARG A 178 -27.48 -30.29 -29.47
C ARG A 178 -26.97 -31.12 -30.65
N GLU A 179 -26.92 -30.53 -31.83
CA GLU A 179 -26.60 -31.21 -33.08
C GLU A 179 -25.10 -31.09 -33.44
N HIS A 180 -24.39 -30.06 -32.92
CA HIS A 180 -22.99 -29.78 -33.28
C HIS A 180 -22.08 -29.51 -32.07
N PRO A 181 -21.53 -30.55 -31.41
CA PRO A 181 -20.72 -30.41 -30.19
C PRO A 181 -19.32 -29.82 -30.42
N ASP A 182 -18.73 -29.96 -31.62
CA ASP A 182 -17.40 -29.40 -31.93
C ASP A 182 -17.43 -27.87 -32.08
N GLU A 183 -18.53 -27.28 -32.57
CA GLU A 183 -18.76 -25.82 -32.65
C GLU A 183 -19.05 -25.19 -31.27
N VAL A 184 -19.47 -25.98 -30.27
CA VAL A 184 -19.62 -25.50 -28.88
C VAL A 184 -18.25 -25.11 -28.29
N ARG A 185 -17.16 -25.75 -28.72
CA ARG A 185 -15.79 -25.46 -28.26
C ARG A 185 -15.26 -24.12 -28.80
N GLU A 186 -15.67 -23.71 -29.99
CA GLU A 186 -15.35 -22.38 -30.54
C GLU A 186 -16.15 -21.28 -29.83
N ARG A 187 -17.43 -21.53 -29.53
CA ARG A 187 -18.29 -20.62 -28.76
C ARG A 187 -17.81 -20.38 -27.31
N GLU A 188 -17.17 -21.36 -26.69
CA GLU A 188 -16.52 -21.19 -25.38
C GLU A 188 -15.35 -20.20 -25.45
N GLN A 189 -14.66 -20.10 -26.60
CA GLN A 189 -13.60 -19.11 -26.85
C GLN A 189 -14.12 -17.70 -27.15
N GLU A 190 -15.39 -17.53 -27.53
CA GLU A 190 -16.03 -16.22 -27.74
C GLU A 190 -16.58 -15.60 -26.45
N THR A 191 -16.87 -16.44 -25.46
CA THR A 191 -17.32 -16.05 -24.12
C THR A 191 -16.37 -15.08 -23.39
N PRO A 192 -15.03 -15.23 -23.40
CA PRO A 192 -14.12 -14.26 -22.77
C PRO A 192 -14.15 -12.87 -23.42
N VAL A 193 -14.49 -12.73 -24.71
CA VAL A 193 -14.54 -11.43 -25.38
C VAL A 193 -15.68 -10.56 -24.83
N VAL A 194 -16.83 -11.17 -24.57
CA VAL A 194 -17.98 -10.49 -23.96
C VAL A 194 -17.62 -10.01 -22.55
N PHE A 195 -16.99 -10.86 -21.74
CA PHE A 195 -16.54 -10.47 -20.41
C PHE A 195 -15.47 -9.38 -20.45
N ALA A 196 -14.52 -9.46 -21.38
CA ALA A 196 -13.49 -8.44 -21.57
C ALA A 196 -14.11 -7.08 -21.90
N PHE A 197 -15.05 -7.00 -22.84
CA PHE A 197 -15.74 -5.76 -23.18
C PHE A 197 -16.47 -5.14 -21.97
N MET A 198 -17.20 -5.96 -21.21
CA MET A 198 -17.94 -5.50 -20.03
C MET A 198 -17.04 -5.00 -18.90
N ILE A 199 -15.92 -5.70 -18.66
CA ILE A 199 -14.92 -5.28 -17.66
C ILE A 199 -14.21 -4.01 -18.12
N SER A 200 -13.77 -3.94 -19.38
CA SER A 200 -13.12 -2.74 -19.93
C SER A 200 -14.03 -1.52 -19.88
N LEU A 201 -15.33 -1.67 -20.16
CA LEU A 201 -16.28 -0.57 -20.07
C LEU A 201 -16.51 -0.12 -18.62
N SER A 202 -16.74 -1.06 -17.70
CA SER A 202 -17.02 -0.73 -16.29
C SER A 202 -15.80 -0.14 -15.58
N VAL A 203 -14.62 -0.75 -15.74
CA VAL A 203 -13.36 -0.24 -15.18
C VAL A 203 -12.97 1.07 -15.88
N GLY A 204 -13.16 1.18 -17.19
CA GLY A 204 -12.90 2.41 -17.95
C GLY A 204 -13.69 3.60 -17.44
N ILE A 205 -14.99 3.44 -17.17
CA ILE A 205 -15.83 4.48 -16.59
C ILE A 205 -15.35 4.85 -15.17
N ALA A 206 -15.08 3.86 -14.32
CA ALA A 206 -14.60 4.10 -12.96
C ALA A 206 -13.27 4.87 -12.93
N VAL A 207 -12.31 4.47 -13.77
CA VAL A 207 -11.01 5.15 -13.92
C VAL A 207 -11.17 6.54 -14.51
N PHE A 208 -12.09 6.74 -15.46
CA PHE A 208 -12.39 8.06 -16.02
C PHE A 208 -12.91 9.03 -14.95
N CYS A 209 -13.84 8.59 -14.09
CA CYS A 209 -14.32 9.39 -12.97
C CYS A 209 -13.19 9.75 -12.01
N LEU A 210 -12.34 8.78 -11.65
CA LEU A 210 -11.19 9.02 -10.78
C LEU A 210 -10.17 9.98 -11.42
N LEU A 211 -9.87 9.82 -12.70
CA LEU A 211 -9.00 10.70 -13.46
C LEU A 211 -9.56 12.12 -13.52
N SER A 212 -10.87 12.27 -13.76
CA SER A 212 -11.54 13.57 -13.80
C SER A 212 -11.49 14.28 -12.44
N PHE A 213 -11.70 13.54 -11.36
CA PHE A 213 -11.58 14.07 -10.01
C PHE A 213 -10.15 14.55 -9.70
N HIS A 214 -9.13 13.73 -10.01
CA HIS A 214 -7.74 14.15 -9.82
C HIS A 214 -7.33 15.29 -10.76
N ALA A 215 -7.86 15.35 -11.98
CA ALA A 215 -7.65 16.49 -12.87
C ALA A 215 -8.21 17.77 -12.25
N TYR A 216 -9.43 17.72 -11.67
CA TYR A 216 -10.00 18.84 -10.92
C TYR A 216 -9.09 19.29 -9.77
N LEU A 217 -8.57 18.36 -8.97
CA LEU A 217 -7.64 18.68 -7.88
C LEU A 217 -6.35 19.34 -8.36
N VAL A 218 -5.80 18.89 -9.49
CA VAL A 218 -4.64 19.52 -10.13
C VAL A 218 -4.97 20.96 -10.54
N PHE A 219 -6.13 21.18 -11.15
CA PHE A 219 -6.55 22.52 -11.59
C PHE A 219 -6.84 23.47 -10.41
N THR A 220 -7.33 22.97 -9.29
CA THR A 220 -7.54 23.76 -8.07
C THR A 220 -6.32 23.82 -7.16
N ALA A 221 -5.21 23.15 -7.52
CA ALA A 221 -3.98 23.03 -6.74
C ALA A 221 -4.19 22.49 -5.30
N GLN A 222 -5.21 21.65 -5.12
CA GLN A 222 -5.59 21.05 -3.83
C GLN A 222 -5.20 19.57 -3.78
N THR A 223 -4.93 19.05 -2.58
CA THR A 223 -4.87 17.59 -2.36
C THR A 223 -6.25 17.04 -2.03
N THR A 224 -6.44 15.71 -2.13
CA THR A 224 -7.66 15.05 -1.65
C THR A 224 -7.92 15.32 -0.16
N ILE A 225 -6.88 15.39 0.66
CA ILE A 225 -7.00 15.71 2.09
C ILE A 225 -7.55 17.12 2.29
N GLU A 226 -7.04 18.10 1.55
CA GLU A 226 -7.51 19.48 1.63
C GLU A 226 -8.96 19.60 1.15
N PHE A 227 -9.32 18.94 0.04
CA PHE A 227 -10.69 18.91 -0.45
C PHE A 227 -11.68 18.39 0.61
N HIS A 228 -11.31 17.32 1.31
CA HIS A 228 -12.14 16.78 2.39
C HIS A 228 -12.08 17.60 3.68
N GLY A 229 -10.95 18.24 3.98
CA GLY A 229 -10.78 19.14 5.11
C GLY A 229 -11.71 20.35 5.02
N GLU A 230 -11.71 21.04 3.87
CA GLU A 230 -12.59 22.19 3.64
C GLU A 230 -14.07 21.79 3.68
N CYS A 231 -14.43 20.61 3.16
CA CYS A 231 -15.80 20.09 3.23
C CYS A 231 -16.28 19.85 4.69
N PHE A 232 -15.36 19.53 5.61
CA PHE A 232 -15.69 19.35 7.02
C PHE A 232 -15.89 20.69 7.76
N PHE A 233 -15.17 21.74 7.40
CA PHE A 233 -15.28 23.05 8.06
C PHE A 233 -16.43 23.92 7.56
N VAL A 234 -17.03 23.58 6.40
CA VAL A 234 -18.16 24.33 5.79
C VAL A 234 -19.54 23.79 6.24
N LYS A 235 -19.60 22.74 7.06
CA LYS A 235 -20.83 22.24 7.68
C LYS A 235 -20.89 22.55 9.17
#